data_AF-A0A3P1UZJ3-F1
#
_entry.id   AF-A0A3P1UZJ3-F1
#
_cell.length_a   1.000
_cell.length_b   1.000
_cell.length_c   1.000
_cell.angle_alpha   90.00
_cell.angle_beta   90.00
_cell.angle_gamma   90.00
#
_symmetry.space_group_name_H-M   'P 1'
#
loop_
_entity.id
_entity.type
_entity.pdbx_description
1 polymer ?
#
loop_
_entity_poly.entity_id
_entity_poly.type
_entity_poly.pdbx_seq_one_letter_code
_entity_poly.pdbx_strand_id
1 'polypeptide(L)'
;MPKFSFRVERCPPEKGIGWEIRFFEGRFEFPDTQIIAAASADEEALQFAYQIAESEAESWIVSMGGWPPRLAKRAEPGQDDRQLGFGWDVEDATP
;
A
#
# COMPACT_ATOMS: atom_id res chain seq x y z
N MET A 1 -1.16 -10.94 -21.12
CA MET A 1 -1.30 -9.58 -20.57
C MET A 1 -0.20 -9.35 -19.56
N PRO A 2 0.53 -8.23 -19.63
CA PRO A 2 1.55 -7.88 -18.65
C PRO A 2 0.91 -7.74 -17.25
N LYS A 3 1.58 -8.27 -16.23
CA LYS A 3 1.14 -8.17 -14.84
C LYS A 3 1.93 -7.06 -14.16
N PHE A 4 1.43 -5.84 -14.27
CA PHE A 4 2.00 -4.71 -13.55
C PHE A 4 1.58 -4.75 -12.09
N SER A 5 2.49 -4.45 -11.17
CA SER A 5 2.24 -4.39 -9.72
C SER A 5 2.97 -3.20 -9.15
N PHE A 6 2.64 -2.77 -7.93
CA PHE A 6 3.36 -1.70 -7.25
C PHE A 6 3.56 -2.00 -5.77
N ARG A 7 4.52 -1.29 -5.16
CA ARG A 7 4.72 -1.20 -3.72
C ARG A 7 4.92 0.24 -3.31
N VAL A 8 4.38 0.60 -2.17
CA VAL A 8 4.59 1.90 -1.54
C VAL A 8 5.38 1.66 -0.26
N GLU A 9 6.59 2.18 -0.18
CA GLU A 9 7.48 2.06 0.99
C GLU A 9 7.74 3.44 1.58
N ARG A 10 8.06 3.52 2.87
CA ARG A 10 8.47 4.81 3.46
C ARG A 10 9.73 5.31 2.79
N CYS A 11 9.77 6.60 2.49
CA CYS A 11 10.98 7.22 1.99
C CYS A 11 12.12 7.03 3.01
N PRO A 12 13.33 6.71 2.52
CA PRO A 12 14.50 6.73 3.38
C PRO A 12 14.72 8.15 3.92
N PRO A 13 15.23 8.30 5.16
CA PRO A 13 15.39 9.59 5.81
C PRO A 13 16.29 10.56 5.02
N GLU A 14 17.18 10.02 4.18
CA GLU A 14 18.06 10.77 3.29
C GLU A 14 17.32 11.50 2.15
N LYS A 15 16.16 10.97 1.74
CA LYS A 15 15.31 11.54 0.68
C LYS A 15 14.17 12.41 1.22
N GLY A 16 14.00 12.46 2.55
CA GLY A 16 12.98 13.26 3.22
C GLY A 16 11.82 12.43 3.77
N ILE A 17 10.72 13.13 4.08
CA ILE A 17 9.54 12.56 4.72
C ILE A 17 8.48 12.31 3.64
N GLY A 18 8.04 11.06 3.48
CA GLY A 18 7.06 10.71 2.44
C GLY A 18 7.07 9.23 2.09
N TRP A 19 6.63 8.92 0.88
CA TRP A 19 6.46 7.56 0.37
C TRP A 19 7.10 7.39 -1.00
N GLU A 20 7.83 6.29 -1.18
CA GLU A 20 8.43 5.88 -2.46
C GLU A 20 7.56 4.79 -3.09
N ILE A 21 7.15 5.03 -4.34
CA ILE A 21 6.40 4.09 -5.17
C ILE A 21 7.39 3.37 -6.06
N ARG A 22 7.34 2.04 -6.02
CA ARG A 22 8.11 1.13 -6.88
C ARG A 22 7.17 0.32 -7.74
N PHE A 23 7.42 0.31 -9.04
CA PHE A 23 6.62 -0.43 -10.01
C PHE A 23 7.31 -1.75 -10.38
N PHE A 24 6.52 -2.76 -10.71
CA PHE A 24 6.97 -4.07 -11.11
C PHE A 24 6.22 -4.57 -12.34
N GLU A 25 6.90 -5.24 -13.26
CA GLU A 25 6.31 -6.07 -14.31
C GLU A 25 6.63 -7.54 -14.02
N GLY A 26 5.67 -8.27 -13.44
CA GLY A 26 5.89 -9.65 -12.99
C GLY A 26 6.93 -9.74 -11.87
N ARG A 27 8.18 -10.09 -12.22
CA ARG A 27 9.33 -10.16 -11.28
C ARG A 27 10.36 -9.05 -11.50
N PHE A 28 10.18 -8.25 -12.56
CA PHE A 28 11.10 -7.19 -12.91
C PHE A 28 10.69 -5.90 -12.19
N GLU A 29 11.61 -5.29 -11.45
CA GLU A 29 11.41 -3.96 -10.83
C GLU A 29 11.82 -2.88 -11.83
N PHE A 30 10.98 -1.87 -11.99
CA PHE A 30 11.34 -0.70 -12.78
C PHE A 30 12.35 0.16 -12.00
N PRO A 31 13.42 0.64 -12.64
CA PRO A 31 14.43 1.48 -11.97
C PRO A 31 13.89 2.88 -11.63
N ASP A 32 12.78 3.29 -12.25
CA ASP A 32 12.14 4.58 -12.00
C ASP A 32 11.25 4.47 -10.76
N THR A 33 11.63 5.20 -9.71
CA THR A 33 10.86 5.29 -8.46
C THR A 33 10.26 6.67 -8.32
N GLN A 34 8.98 6.74 -8.00
CA GLN A 34 8.28 8.02 -7.77
C GLN A 34 8.20 8.30 -6.27
N ILE A 35 8.44 9.55 -5.87
CA ILE A 35 8.41 9.94 -4.45
C ILE A 35 7.29 10.93 -4.23
N ILE A 36 6.37 10.59 -3.33
CA ILE A 36 5.34 11.49 -2.82
C ILE A 36 5.81 12.00 -1.46
N ALA A 37 6.31 13.23 -1.45
CA ALA A 37 6.70 13.90 -0.22
C ALA A 37 5.46 14.23 0.62
N ALA A 38 5.52 13.95 1.92
CA ALA A 38 4.53 14.43 2.86
C ALA A 38 4.82 15.90 3.21
N ALA A 39 3.77 16.67 3.46
CA ALA A 39 3.92 18.06 3.87
C ALA A 39 4.62 18.20 5.24
N SER A 40 4.46 17.20 6.10
CA SER A 40 5.07 17.15 7.44
C SER A 40 5.20 15.71 7.93
N ALA A 41 5.88 15.52 9.06
CA ALA A 41 6.06 14.23 9.73
C ALA A 41 4.83 13.78 10.54
N ASP A 42 3.76 14.58 10.55
CA ASP A 42 2.51 14.26 11.24
C ASP A 42 1.85 13.03 10.62
N GLU A 43 1.20 12.22 11.46
CA GLU A 43 0.59 10.96 11.02
C GLU A 43 -0.51 11.19 9.97
N GLU A 44 -1.33 12.24 10.13
CA GLU A 44 -2.32 12.64 9.12
C GLU A 44 -1.68 13.02 7.79
N ALA A 45 -0.59 13.79 7.81
CA ALA A 45 0.12 14.22 6.61
C ALA A 45 0.78 13.03 5.90
N LEU A 46 1.34 12.09 6.67
CA LEU A 46 1.89 10.85 6.16
C LEU A 46 0.80 9.95 5.59
N GLN A 47 -0.33 9.80 6.27
CA GLN A 47 -1.45 8.99 5.78
C GLN A 47 -2.07 9.58 4.52
N PHE A 48 -2.17 10.90 4.43
CA PHE A 48 -2.63 11.59 3.22
C PHE A 48 -1.65 11.39 2.06
N ALA A 49 -0.34 11.56 2.30
CA ALA A 49 0.69 11.29 1.30
C ALA A 49 0.70 9.82 0.84
N TYR A 50 0.40 8.89 1.75
CA TYR A 50 0.26 7.46 1.43
C TYR A 50 -0.91 7.22 0.47
N GLN A 51 -2.07 7.82 0.75
CA GLN A 51 -3.25 7.69 -0.12
C GLN A 51 -3.01 8.29 -1.51
N ILE A 52 -2.30 9.42 -1.60
CA ILE A 52 -1.89 9.98 -2.88
C ILE A 52 -0.96 9.00 -3.62
N ALA A 53 0.04 8.46 -2.92
CA ALA A 53 0.99 7.52 -3.51
C ALA A 53 0.31 6.25 -4.02
N GLU A 54 -0.67 5.70 -3.28
CA GLU A 54 -1.47 4.59 -3.76
C GLU A 54 -2.29 4.96 -4.99
N SER A 55 -2.98 6.10 -4.97
CA SER A 55 -3.85 6.51 -6.06
C SER A 55 -3.06 6.78 -7.36
N GLU A 56 -1.89 7.42 -7.26
CA GLU A 56 -0.99 7.63 -8.40
C GLU A 56 -0.46 6.30 -8.95
N ALA A 57 -0.08 5.37 -8.08
CA ALA A 57 0.41 4.06 -8.51
C ALA A 57 -0.69 3.24 -9.21
N GLU A 58 -1.91 3.25 -8.68
CA GLU A 58 -3.08 2.61 -9.30
C GLU A 58 -3.38 3.22 -10.66
N SER A 59 -3.38 4.56 -10.76
CA SER A 59 -3.60 5.30 -12.01
C SER A 59 -2.56 4.93 -13.08
N TRP A 60 -1.28 4.83 -12.69
CA TRP A 60 -0.21 4.43 -13.60
C TRP A 60 -0.42 3.01 -14.14
N ILE A 61 -0.76 2.04 -13.29
CA ILE A 61 -1.00 0.66 -13.72
C ILE A 61 -2.18 0.57 -14.67
N VAL A 62 -3.26 1.29 -14.38
CA VAL A 62 -4.44 1.36 -15.26
C VAL A 62 -4.05 1.98 -16.61
N SER A 63 -3.25 3.05 -16.61
CA SER A 63 -2.75 3.68 -17.85
C SER A 63 -1.88 2.75 -18.69
N MET A 64 -1.16 1.81 -18.06
CA MET A 64 -0.34 0.81 -18.75
C MET A 64 -1.15 -0.40 -19.25
N GLY A 65 -2.48 -0.38 -19.09
CA GLY A 65 -3.35 -1.50 -19.46
C GLY A 65 -3.26 -2.70 -18.52
N GLY A 66 -2.69 -2.50 -17.32
CA GLY A 66 -2.65 -3.48 -16.25
C GLY A 66 -3.92 -3.44 -15.40
N TRP A 67 -4.25 -4.57 -14.79
CA TRP A 67 -5.22 -4.63 -13.71
C TRP A 67 -4.46 -4.54 -12.38
N PRO A 68 -4.75 -3.60 -11.47
CA PRO A 68 -3.94 -3.39 -10.28
C PRO A 68 -4.01 -4.62 -9.36
N PRO A 69 -2.94 -5.41 -9.24
CA PRO A 69 -2.81 -6.40 -8.19
C PRO A 69 -2.24 -5.62 -7.02
N ARG A 70 -3.10 -5.13 -6.11
CA ARG A 70 -2.61 -4.62 -4.84
C ARG A 70 -1.77 -5.73 -4.19
N LEU A 71 -0.45 -5.64 -4.29
CA LEU A 71 0.45 -6.49 -3.52
C LEU A 71 0.18 -6.10 -2.07
N ALA A 72 -0.36 -7.03 -1.29
CA ALA A 72 -0.66 -6.81 0.11
C ALA A 72 0.51 -6.09 0.78
N LYS A 73 0.22 -4.97 1.46
CA LYS A 73 1.20 -4.19 2.23
C LYS A 73 2.14 -5.15 2.94
N ARG A 74 3.44 -5.00 2.69
CA ARG A 74 4.46 -5.71 3.46
C ARG A 74 4.16 -5.45 4.93
N ALA A 75 3.87 -6.53 5.67
CA ALA A 75 3.48 -6.51 7.07
C ALA A 75 4.39 -5.59 7.87
N GLU A 76 3.78 -4.67 8.62
CA GLU A 76 4.45 -4.07 9.76
C GLU A 76 4.97 -5.22 10.64
N PRO A 77 6.27 -5.27 11.00
CA PRO A 77 6.72 -6.21 12.02
C PRO A 77 6.18 -5.72 13.37
N GLY A 78 4.92 -6.03 13.66
CA GLY A 78 4.29 -5.62 14.91
C GLY A 78 2.76 -5.66 14.99
N GLN A 79 2.03 -6.18 13.99
CA GLN A 79 0.57 -6.32 14.15
C GLN A 79 0.25 -7.60 14.93
N ASP A 80 0.04 -7.44 16.23
CA ASP A 80 -0.42 -8.45 17.19
C ASP A 80 -1.64 -9.21 16.62
N ASP A 81 -1.50 -10.52 16.47
CA ASP A 81 -2.45 -11.48 15.87
C ASP A 81 -3.71 -11.71 16.74
N ARG A 82 -4.16 -10.70 17.51
CA ARG A 82 -5.22 -10.87 18.53
C ARG A 82 -6.45 -10.00 18.36
N GLN A 83 -6.66 -9.37 17.21
CA GLN A 83 -7.85 -8.54 17.05
C GLN A 83 -8.45 -8.60 15.65
N LEU A 84 -8.97 -9.77 15.24
CA LEU A 84 -10.06 -9.85 14.27
C LEU A 84 -11.01 -11.01 14.64
N GLY A 85 -11.66 -10.87 15.79
CA GLY A 85 -12.91 -11.58 16.08
C GLY A 85 -14.06 -10.86 15.39
N PHE A 86 -14.38 -11.25 14.15
CA PHE A 86 -15.66 -10.93 13.53
C PHE A 86 -16.31 -12.23 13.06
N GLY A 87 -17.38 -12.62 13.75
CA GLY A 87 -18.29 -13.69 13.39
C GLY A 87 -19.59 -13.48 14.15
N TRP A 88 -20.48 -12.67 13.58
CA TRP A 88 -21.90 -12.68 13.90
C TRP A 88 -22.53 -13.99 13.36
N ASP A 89 -23.71 -14.35 13.92
CA ASP A 89 -24.61 -15.52 13.68
C ASP A 89 -24.29 -16.78 14.54
N VAL A 90 -25.18 -17.38 15.34
CA VAL A 90 -26.64 -17.64 15.24
C VAL A 90 -27.29 -17.82 16.64
N GLU A 91 -28.58 -17.52 16.73
CA GLU A 91 -29.61 -17.84 17.74
C GLU A 91 -29.60 -19.25 18.39
N ASP A 92 -30.15 -19.28 19.63
CA ASP A 92 -30.96 -20.33 20.28
C ASP A 92 -30.37 -21.72 20.60
N ALA A 93 -30.15 -21.99 21.89
CA ALA A 93 -30.57 -23.24 22.55
C ALA A 93 -30.47 -23.13 24.08
N THR A 94 -31.65 -23.18 24.71
CA THR A 94 -31.96 -23.27 26.16
C THR A 94 -31.42 -24.56 26.80
N PRO A 95 -31.19 -24.57 28.14
CA PRO A 95 -31.63 -25.70 28.97
C PRO A 95 -32.74 -25.34 29.97
#